data_AF-A0A8B6HGJ1-F1
#
_entry.id   AF-A0A8B6HGJ1-F1
#
_cell.length_a   1.000
_cell.length_b   1.000
_cell.length_c   1.000
_cell.angle_alpha   90.00
_cell.angle_beta   90.00
_cell.angle_gamma   90.00
#
_symmetry.space_group_name_H-M   'P 1'
#
loop_
_entity.id
_entity.type
_entity.pdbx_description
1 polymer ?
#
loop_
_entity_poly.entity_id
_entity_poly.type
_entity_poly.pdbx_seq_one_letter_code
_entity_poly.pdbx_strand_id
1 'polypeptide(L)'
;MGASNSTRRVVIEDSNGSGVAVTVSQSVVRRLKGETESEPKFDHTESRREHFSDAITETRIPSREPSQDVKKLESYYQSKLAELEKKNASLLKQTTAQFAEAVQEVEKKFLKTTGPQVCPDLQTKVYQCYQANPDQTLECSSVVRAFVDCVERARQNALLRKG
;
A
#
# COMPACT_ATOMS: atom_id res chain seq x y z
N MET A 1 -12.75 -8.42 46.02
CA MET A 1 -11.64 -9.39 45.82
C MET A 1 -10.75 -8.85 44.71
N GLY A 2 -9.49 -8.57 45.01
CA GLY A 2 -8.60 -7.78 44.15
C GLY A 2 -7.91 -8.61 43.06
N ALA A 3 -7.89 -8.09 41.84
CA ALA A 3 -7.08 -8.63 40.75
C ALA A 3 -5.61 -8.34 41.02
N SER A 4 -4.84 -9.39 41.31
CA SER A 4 -3.40 -9.28 41.60
C SER A 4 -2.62 -9.11 40.30
N ASN A 5 -2.30 -7.88 39.92
CA ASN A 5 -1.51 -7.59 38.71
C ASN A 5 -0.03 -7.98 38.93
N SER A 6 0.30 -9.22 38.61
CA SER A 6 1.67 -9.76 38.69
C SER A 6 2.51 -9.28 37.50
N THR A 7 3.53 -8.46 37.76
CA THR A 7 4.52 -7.98 36.78
C THR A 7 5.83 -8.74 36.94
N ARG A 8 6.49 -9.09 35.82
CA ARG A 8 7.85 -9.66 35.83
C ARG A 8 8.85 -8.69 35.21
N ARG A 9 10.06 -8.64 35.75
CA ARG A 9 11.16 -7.78 35.28
C ARG A 9 12.01 -8.56 34.28
N VAL A 10 12.19 -8.02 33.08
CA VAL A 10 13.07 -8.58 32.06
C VAL A 10 14.24 -7.61 31.88
N VAL A 11 15.46 -8.13 31.94
CA VAL A 11 16.69 -7.35 31.71
C VAL A 11 17.14 -7.64 30.30
N ILE A 12 17.26 -6.60 29.49
CA ILE A 12 17.83 -6.68 28.13
C ILE A 12 19.24 -6.12 28.24
N GLU A 13 20.24 -6.95 27.94
CA GLU A 13 21.64 -6.55 27.90
C GLU A 13 21.96 -6.01 26.51
N ASP A 14 22.37 -4.75 26.44
CA ASP A 14 22.94 -4.18 25.21
C ASP A 14 24.44 -4.52 25.10
N SER A 15 25.01 -4.42 23.89
CA SER A 15 26.39 -4.80 23.55
C SER A 15 27.50 -4.10 24.35
N ASN A 16 27.18 -3.08 25.14
CA ASN A 16 28.10 -2.39 26.06
C ASN A 16 27.98 -2.85 27.53
N GLY A 17 27.24 -3.93 27.83
CA GLY A 17 27.14 -4.51 29.17
C GLY A 17 26.31 -3.68 30.17
N SER A 18 25.59 -2.65 29.69
CA SER A 18 24.64 -1.88 30.50
C SER A 18 23.25 -2.44 30.29
N GLY A 19 22.73 -3.23 31.24
CA GLY A 19 21.40 -3.83 31.14
C GLY A 19 20.28 -2.83 31.49
N VAL A 20 19.32 -2.65 30.58
CA VAL A 20 18.08 -1.89 30.84
C VAL A 20 17.00 -2.87 31.30
N ALA A 21 16.38 -2.58 32.45
CA ALA A 21 15.34 -3.44 33.00
C ALA A 21 13.95 -2.88 32.73
N VAL A 22 13.15 -3.59 31.92
CA VAL A 22 11.79 -3.22 31.55
C VAL A 22 10.81 -4.11 32.33
N THR A 23 9.76 -3.50 32.88
CA THR A 23 8.68 -4.25 33.58
C THR A 23 7.55 -4.54 32.61
N VAL A 24 7.15 -5.80 32.52
CA VAL A 24 6.13 -6.24 31.57
C VAL A 24 5.00 -6.96 32.31
N SER A 25 3.76 -6.57 32.00
CA SER A 25 2.55 -7.18 32.54
C SER A 25 2.33 -8.59 32.01
N GLN A 26 1.78 -9.49 32.83
CA GLN A 26 1.54 -10.89 32.44
C GLN A 26 0.70 -11.05 31.15
N SER A 27 -0.27 -10.16 30.90
CA SER A 27 -1.07 -10.18 29.67
C SER A 27 -0.21 -10.03 28.41
N VAL A 28 0.77 -9.13 28.44
CA VAL A 28 1.72 -8.91 27.33
C VAL A 28 2.67 -10.11 27.18
N VAL A 29 3.10 -10.71 28.30
CA VAL A 29 3.95 -11.92 28.27
C VAL A 29 3.24 -13.11 27.62
N ARG A 30 1.95 -13.32 27.89
CA ARG A 30 1.16 -14.41 27.28
C ARG A 30 1.03 -14.25 25.77
N ARG A 31 0.79 -13.02 25.30
CA ARG A 31 0.77 -12.68 23.85
C ARG A 31 2.12 -12.95 23.19
N LEU A 32 3.23 -12.56 23.83
CA LEU A 32 4.58 -12.83 23.33
C LEU A 32 4.90 -14.34 23.27
N LYS A 33 4.29 -15.14 24.15
CA LYS A 33 4.42 -16.61 24.15
C LYS A 33 3.52 -17.32 23.14
N GLY A 34 2.71 -16.58 22.37
CA GLY A 34 1.82 -17.16 21.37
C GLY A 34 0.61 -17.90 21.95
N GLU A 35 0.30 -17.69 23.24
CA GLU A 35 -0.92 -18.20 23.86
C GLU A 35 -2.10 -17.33 23.35
N THR A 36 -3.07 -17.94 22.67
CA THR A 36 -4.28 -17.24 22.24
C THR A 36 -5.11 -16.84 23.46
N GLU A 37 -5.39 -15.55 23.61
CA GLU A 37 -6.30 -15.06 24.66
C GLU A 37 -7.68 -15.68 24.41
N SER A 38 -8.19 -16.46 25.37
CA SER A 38 -9.59 -16.91 25.35
C SER A 38 -10.49 -15.68 25.42
N GLU A 39 -11.39 -15.52 24.44
CA GLU A 39 -12.30 -14.38 24.35
C GLU A 39 -13.02 -14.10 25.68
N PRO A 40 -13.18 -12.83 26.07
CA PRO A 40 -13.98 -12.50 27.25
C PRO A 40 -15.44 -12.84 26.94
N LYS A 41 -15.96 -13.88 27.57
CA LYS A 41 -17.41 -14.13 27.64
C LYS A 41 -18.05 -12.93 28.35
N PHE A 42 -18.70 -12.07 27.58
CA PHE A 42 -19.58 -11.04 28.10
C PHE A 42 -20.79 -11.74 28.71
N ASP A 43 -20.80 -11.89 30.03
CA ASP A 43 -22.00 -12.28 30.76
C ASP A 43 -22.86 -11.03 31.00
N HIS A 44 -23.99 -10.99 30.30
CA HIS A 44 -25.06 -10.04 30.54
C HIS A 44 -25.73 -10.42 31.86
N THR A 45 -25.26 -9.86 32.97
CA THR A 45 -26.07 -9.79 34.18
C THR A 45 -26.36 -8.33 34.51
N GLU A 46 -27.56 -7.91 34.13
CA GLU A 46 -28.22 -6.71 34.63
C GLU A 46 -28.29 -6.74 36.15
N SER A 47 -27.36 -6.08 36.81
CA SER A 47 -27.63 -5.53 38.13
C SER A 47 -26.68 -4.39 38.42
N ARG A 48 -27.26 -3.27 38.82
CA ARG A 48 -26.64 -1.98 39.18
C ARG A 48 -26.55 -0.94 38.06
N ARG A 49 -27.73 -0.58 37.54
CA ARG A 49 -27.97 0.61 36.71
C ARG A 49 -28.61 1.78 37.46
N GLU A 50 -28.64 1.72 38.79
CA GLU A 50 -29.11 2.81 39.64
C GLU A 50 -27.88 3.39 40.36
N HIS A 51 -27.59 4.69 40.18
CA HIS A 51 -26.47 5.46 40.76
C HIS A 51 -25.23 5.72 39.88
N PHE A 52 -25.42 6.05 38.60
CA PHE A 52 -24.38 6.80 37.87
C PHE A 52 -24.97 7.83 36.89
N SER A 53 -26.10 8.45 37.23
CA SER A 53 -26.64 9.59 36.45
C SER A 53 -26.27 10.96 37.02
N ASP A 54 -25.80 11.03 38.27
CA ASP A 54 -25.65 12.32 38.97
C ASP A 54 -24.19 12.61 39.35
N ALA A 55 -23.28 12.42 38.39
CA ALA A 55 -21.92 12.94 38.46
C ALA A 55 -21.24 12.98 37.08
N ILE A 56 -21.93 13.41 36.03
CA ILE A 56 -21.22 14.15 34.96
C ILE A 56 -21.22 15.61 35.39
N THR A 57 -20.59 15.87 36.54
CA THR A 57 -19.99 17.18 36.75
C THR A 57 -18.93 17.26 35.69
N GLU A 58 -19.20 18.07 34.67
CA GLU A 58 -18.22 18.63 33.75
C GLU A 58 -16.91 18.79 34.53
N THR A 59 -15.97 17.87 34.34
CA THR A 59 -14.62 18.01 34.87
C THR A 59 -14.04 19.14 34.06
N ARG A 60 -14.45 20.36 34.42
CA ARG A 60 -13.88 21.61 33.99
C ARG A 60 -12.48 21.52 34.52
N ILE A 61 -11.58 20.99 33.70
CA ILE A 61 -10.15 21.03 33.92
C ILE A 61 -9.92 22.50 34.28
N PRO A 62 -9.59 22.82 35.54
CA PRO A 62 -9.37 24.19 35.92
C PRO A 62 -8.35 24.71 34.91
N SER A 63 -8.63 25.85 34.29
CA SER A 63 -7.71 26.56 33.40
C SER A 63 -6.50 26.98 34.23
N ARG A 64 -5.70 25.99 34.61
CA ARG A 64 -4.42 26.11 35.25
C ARG A 64 -3.51 26.40 34.08
N GLU A 65 -2.94 27.61 34.09
CA GLU A 65 -1.91 28.00 33.14
C GLU A 65 -1.00 26.79 32.91
N PRO A 66 -0.85 26.32 31.66
CA PRO A 66 -0.05 25.14 31.40
C PRO A 66 1.32 25.42 32.01
N SER A 67 1.78 24.50 32.86
CA SER A 67 3.07 24.69 33.52
C SER A 67 4.12 24.95 32.43
N GLN A 68 5.14 25.76 32.76
CA GLN A 68 6.17 26.11 31.78
C GLN A 68 6.80 24.87 31.13
N ASP A 69 6.83 23.75 31.85
CA ASP A 69 7.32 22.46 31.35
C ASP A 69 6.40 21.83 30.30
N VAL A 70 5.08 21.95 30.45
CA VAL A 70 4.10 21.50 29.44
C VAL A 70 4.24 22.34 28.17
N LYS A 71 4.35 23.67 28.29
CA LYS A 71 4.54 24.57 27.13
C LYS A 71 5.85 24.27 26.37
N LYS A 72 6.95 24.00 27.11
CA LYS A 72 8.23 23.59 26.51
C LYS A 72 8.10 22.26 25.76
N LEU A 73 7.46 21.27 26.36
CA LEU A 73 7.27 19.96 25.77
C LEU A 73 6.40 20.02 24.50
N GLU A 74 5.34 20.81 24.54
CA GLU A 74 4.47 21.07 23.38
C GLU A 74 5.26 21.70 22.23
N SER A 75 6.04 22.76 22.50
CA SER A 75 6.88 23.40 21.47
C SER A 75 7.93 22.45 20.89
N TYR A 76 8.49 21.55 21.72
CA TYR A 76 9.46 20.55 21.29
C TYR A 76 8.83 19.53 20.33
N TYR A 77 7.67 18.98 20.69
CA TYR A 77 6.99 18.00 19.83
C TYR A 77 6.41 18.62 18.57
N GLN A 78 5.90 19.86 18.63
CA GLN A 78 5.48 20.60 17.43
C GLN A 78 6.64 20.81 16.46
N SER A 79 7.82 21.20 16.97
CA SER A 79 9.03 21.33 16.16
C SER A 79 9.42 19.99 15.52
N LYS A 80 9.33 18.89 16.27
CA LYS A 80 9.60 17.55 15.74
C LYS A 80 8.61 17.10 14.68
N LEU A 81 7.33 17.39 14.85
CA LEU A 81 6.30 17.11 13.85
C LEU A 81 6.56 17.90 12.57
N ALA A 82 6.83 19.21 12.67
CA ALA A 82 7.16 20.03 11.52
C ALA A 82 8.42 19.54 10.78
N GLU A 83 9.44 19.10 11.53
CA GLU A 83 10.65 18.49 10.95
C GLU A 83 10.33 17.21 10.18
N LEU A 84 9.49 16.33 10.75
CA LEU A 84 9.06 15.08 10.12
C LEU A 84 8.22 15.32 8.87
N GLU A 85 7.24 16.21 8.95
CA GLU A 85 6.37 16.58 7.82
C GLU A 85 7.19 17.13 6.66
N LYS A 86 8.16 18.01 6.93
CA LYS A 86 9.07 18.54 5.91
C LYS A 86 9.91 17.44 5.26
N LYS A 87 10.46 16.52 6.06
CA LYS A 87 11.23 15.37 5.53
C LYS A 87 10.35 14.47 4.67
N ASN A 88 9.15 14.15 5.13
CA ASN A 88 8.21 13.30 4.40
C ASN A 88 7.79 13.95 3.08
N ALA A 89 7.45 15.24 3.09
CA ALA A 89 7.14 15.99 1.87
C ALA A 89 8.29 15.99 0.85
N SER A 90 9.54 16.14 1.32
CA SER A 90 10.72 16.06 0.46
C SER A 90 10.91 14.66 -0.13
N LEU A 91 10.73 13.62 0.68
CA LEU A 91 10.83 12.22 0.22
C LEU A 91 9.74 11.91 -0.80
N LEU A 92 8.48 12.23 -0.52
CA LEU A 92 7.37 12.05 -1.46
C LEU A 92 7.63 12.76 -2.78
N LYS A 93 8.16 13.99 -2.75
CA LYS A 93 8.51 14.73 -3.97
C LYS A 93 9.60 14.02 -4.79
N GLN A 94 10.63 13.50 -4.14
CA GLN A 94 11.70 12.76 -4.82
C GLN A 94 11.20 11.42 -5.37
N THR A 95 10.45 10.66 -4.57
CA THR A 95 9.91 9.36 -4.97
C THR A 95 8.91 9.49 -6.12
N THR A 96 8.03 10.49 -6.08
CA THR A 96 7.08 10.74 -7.18
C THR A 96 7.79 11.15 -8.46
N ALA A 97 8.83 11.97 -8.39
CA ALA A 97 9.64 12.33 -9.55
C ALA A 97 10.38 11.12 -10.15
N GLN A 98 11.04 10.32 -9.31
CA GLN A 98 11.72 9.09 -9.75
C GLN A 98 10.76 8.06 -10.33
N PHE A 99 9.57 7.91 -9.74
CA PHE A 99 8.54 7.03 -10.28
C PHE A 99 8.07 7.51 -11.65
N ALA A 100 7.80 8.81 -11.81
CA ALA A 100 7.40 9.37 -13.09
C ALA A 100 8.48 9.18 -14.16
N GLU A 101 9.76 9.36 -13.81
CA GLU A 101 10.89 9.08 -14.69
C GLU A 101 10.97 7.60 -15.09
N ALA A 102 10.86 6.69 -14.11
CA ALA A 102 10.85 5.25 -14.36
C ALA A 102 9.68 4.82 -15.25
N VAL A 103 8.48 5.39 -15.05
CA VAL A 103 7.33 5.17 -15.92
C VAL A 103 7.65 5.61 -17.35
N GLN A 104 8.19 6.82 -17.55
CA GLN A 104 8.57 7.28 -18.89
C GLN A 104 9.63 6.38 -19.55
N GLU A 105 10.58 5.85 -18.79
CA GLU A 105 11.59 4.93 -19.31
C GLU A 105 10.95 3.61 -19.77
N VAL A 106 10.05 3.05 -18.96
CA VAL A 106 9.29 1.84 -19.31
C VAL A 106 8.41 2.10 -20.54
N GLU A 107 7.70 3.22 -20.60
CA GLU A 107 6.89 3.58 -21.76
C GLU A 107 7.71 3.70 -23.04
N LYS A 108 8.88 4.35 -22.96
CA LYS A 108 9.79 4.46 -24.11
C LYS A 108 10.30 3.10 -24.57
N LYS A 109 10.58 2.18 -23.65
CA LYS A 109 11.15 0.85 -23.94
C LYS A 109 10.13 -0.20 -24.35
N PHE A 110 8.88 -0.10 -23.87
CA PHE A 110 7.89 -1.18 -23.99
C PHE A 110 6.58 -0.74 -24.67
N LEU A 111 6.11 0.49 -24.46
CA LEU A 111 4.85 0.95 -25.09
C LEU A 111 5.06 1.35 -26.56
N LYS A 112 6.23 1.93 -26.89
CA LYS A 112 6.65 2.13 -28.31
C LYS A 112 6.92 0.82 -29.05
N THR A 113 6.92 -0.30 -28.34
CA THR A 113 7.12 -1.65 -28.86
C THR A 113 5.80 -2.32 -29.23
N THR A 114 4.71 -1.56 -29.28
CA THR A 114 3.67 -1.84 -30.28
C THR A 114 4.30 -1.50 -31.63
N GLY A 115 5.08 -2.44 -32.16
CA GLY A 115 5.80 -2.26 -33.42
C GLY A 115 4.84 -1.81 -34.53
N PRO A 116 5.37 -1.22 -35.62
CA PRO A 116 4.54 -0.85 -36.75
C PRO A 116 3.63 -2.01 -37.12
N GLN A 117 2.33 -1.72 -37.18
CA GLN A 117 1.30 -2.70 -37.42
C GLN A 117 1.69 -3.52 -38.65
N VAL A 118 1.69 -4.84 -38.53
CA VAL A 118 2.17 -5.69 -39.62
C VAL A 118 1.11 -5.67 -40.73
N CYS A 119 1.46 -5.09 -41.88
CA CYS A 119 0.63 -5.05 -43.09
C CYS A 119 -0.73 -4.34 -42.90
N PRO A 120 -0.76 -3.06 -42.46
CA PRO A 120 -2.00 -2.37 -42.04
C PRO A 120 -2.98 -2.14 -43.20
N ASP A 121 -2.47 -1.87 -44.40
CA ASP A 121 -3.29 -1.66 -45.59
C ASP A 121 -4.02 -2.95 -46.00
N LEU A 122 -3.32 -4.09 -45.92
CA LEU A 122 -3.88 -5.40 -46.24
C LEU A 122 -4.86 -5.85 -45.16
N GLN A 123 -4.57 -5.58 -43.89
CA GLN A 123 -5.50 -5.82 -42.79
C GLN A 123 -6.83 -5.08 -43.01
N THR A 124 -6.76 -3.80 -43.39
CA THR A 124 -7.94 -2.97 -43.69
C THR A 124 -8.73 -3.54 -44.87
N LYS A 125 -8.05 -3.94 -45.94
CA LYS A 125 -8.70 -4.55 -47.12
C LYS A 125 -9.37 -5.88 -46.81
N VAL A 126 -8.76 -6.73 -45.98
CA VAL A 126 -9.38 -8.00 -45.53
C VAL A 126 -10.67 -7.70 -44.76
N TYR A 127 -10.62 -6.75 -43.83
CA TYR A 127 -11.79 -6.37 -43.04
C TYR A 127 -12.93 -5.82 -43.90
N GLN A 128 -12.61 -4.90 -44.81
CA GLN A 128 -13.58 -4.34 -45.76
C GLN A 128 -14.20 -5.41 -46.66
N CYS A 129 -13.41 -6.38 -47.12
CA CYS A 129 -13.91 -7.45 -47.97
C CYS A 129 -14.93 -8.33 -47.24
N TYR A 130 -14.65 -8.73 -46.01
CA TYR A 130 -15.60 -9.53 -45.22
C TYR A 130 -16.85 -8.74 -44.83
N GLN A 131 -16.73 -7.44 -44.57
CA GLN A 131 -17.91 -6.58 -44.35
C GLN A 131 -18.79 -6.47 -45.60
N ALA A 132 -18.19 -6.39 -46.79
CA ALA A 132 -18.93 -6.30 -48.04
C ALA A 132 -19.55 -7.65 -48.45
N ASN A 133 -18.92 -8.77 -48.09
CA ASN A 133 -19.28 -10.12 -48.53
C ASN A 133 -19.50 -11.09 -47.35
N PRO A 134 -20.54 -10.88 -46.51
CA PRO A 134 -20.78 -11.70 -45.32
C PRO A 134 -21.08 -13.17 -45.64
N ASP A 135 -21.86 -13.43 -46.70
CA ASP A 135 -22.26 -14.79 -47.11
C ASP A 135 -21.33 -15.38 -48.19
N GLN A 136 -20.39 -14.59 -48.71
CA GLN A 136 -19.52 -14.95 -49.84
C GLN A 136 -18.04 -14.76 -49.50
N THR A 137 -17.63 -15.30 -48.35
CA THR A 137 -16.28 -15.17 -47.79
C THR A 137 -15.15 -15.65 -48.70
N LEU A 138 -15.44 -16.58 -49.63
CA LEU A 138 -14.47 -17.11 -50.60
C LEU A 138 -13.98 -16.07 -51.60
N GLU A 139 -14.77 -15.03 -51.90
CA GLU A 139 -14.33 -13.92 -52.77
C GLU A 139 -13.16 -13.15 -52.16
N CYS A 140 -13.06 -13.11 -50.82
CA CYS A 140 -11.99 -12.46 -50.10
C CYS A 140 -10.68 -13.28 -50.05
N SER A 141 -10.67 -14.51 -50.57
CA SER A 141 -9.52 -15.41 -50.50
C SER A 141 -8.24 -14.83 -51.13
N SER A 142 -8.37 -14.03 -52.19
CA SER A 142 -7.23 -13.36 -52.85
C SER A 142 -6.57 -12.32 -51.94
N VAL A 143 -7.39 -11.48 -51.29
CA VAL A 143 -6.94 -10.43 -50.36
C VAL A 143 -6.34 -11.04 -49.09
N VAL A 144 -6.95 -12.11 -48.58
CA VAL A 144 -6.46 -12.84 -47.41
C VAL A 144 -5.11 -13.49 -47.70
N ARG A 145 -4.91 -14.12 -48.86
CA ARG A 145 -3.59 -14.67 -49.25
C ARG A 145 -2.51 -13.58 -49.25
N ALA A 146 -2.80 -12.43 -49.86
CA ALA A 146 -1.84 -11.32 -49.88
C ALA A 146 -1.49 -10.82 -48.46
N PHE A 147 -2.46 -10.76 -47.55
CA PHE A 147 -2.23 -10.44 -46.14
C PHE A 147 -1.34 -11.48 -45.45
N VAL A 148 -1.64 -12.76 -45.60
CA VAL A 148 -0.86 -13.86 -45.01
C VAL A 148 0.58 -13.84 -45.51
N ASP A 149 0.80 -13.69 -46.81
CA ASP A 149 2.15 -13.61 -47.39
C ASP A 149 2.94 -12.42 -46.83
N CYS A 150 2.27 -11.29 -46.61
CA CYS A 150 2.88 -10.13 -46.01
C CYS A 150 3.27 -10.36 -44.54
N VAL A 151 2.41 -11.02 -43.76
CA VAL A 151 2.68 -11.39 -42.37
C VAL A 151 3.84 -12.38 -42.28
N GLU A 152 3.88 -13.39 -43.14
CA GLU A 152 4.98 -14.38 -43.17
C GLU A 152 6.32 -13.74 -43.52
N ARG A 153 6.35 -12.84 -44.51
CA ARG A 153 7.57 -12.05 -44.80
C ARG A 153 7.99 -11.20 -43.61
N ALA A 154 7.06 -10.56 -42.91
CA ALA A 154 7.36 -9.77 -41.72
C ALA A 154 7.92 -10.64 -40.58
N ARG A 155 7.37 -11.84 -40.37
CA ARG A 155 7.88 -12.82 -39.40
C ARG A 155 9.31 -13.24 -39.74
N GLN A 156 9.58 -13.61 -40.99
CA GLN A 156 10.91 -13.99 -41.45
C GLN A 156 11.93 -12.85 -41.24
N ASN A 157 11.57 -11.62 -41.62
CA ASN A 157 12.41 -10.44 -41.43
C ASN A 157 12.70 -10.13 -39.95
N ALA A 158 11.72 -10.35 -39.07
CA ALA A 158 11.90 -10.13 -37.64
C ALA A 158 12.85 -11.16 -37.00
N LEU A 159 12.87 -12.40 -37.51
CA LEU A 159 13.81 -13.44 -37.08
C LEU A 159 15.24 -13.16 -37.58
N LEU A 160 15.39 -12.71 -38.83
CA LEU A 160 16.69 -12.40 -39.44
C LEU A 160 17.37 -11.16 -38.84
N ARG A 161 16.60 -10.18 -38.33
CA ARG A 161 17.15 -8.98 -37.67
C ARG A 161 17.68 -9.22 -36.25
N LYS A 162 17.42 -10.39 -35.66
CA LYS A 162 17.84 -10.75 -34.29
C LYS A 162 19.08 -11.67 -34.25
N GLY A 163 19.65 -12.04 -35.40
CA GLY A 163 20.96 -12.70 -35.51
C GLY A 163 22.03 -11.68 -35.87
#